data_AF-A0A9P0FJQ7-F1
#
_entry.id   AF-A0A9P0FJQ7-F1
#
_cell.length_a   1.000
_cell.length_b   1.000
_cell.length_c   1.000
_cell.angle_alpha   90.00
_cell.angle_beta   90.00
_cell.angle_gamma   90.00
#
_symmetry.space_group_name_H-M   'P 1'
#
loop_
_entity.id
_entity.type
_entity.pdbx_description
1 polymer ?
#
loop_
_entity_poly.entity_id
_entity_poly.type
_entity_poly.pdbx_seq_one_letter_code
_entity_poly.pdbx_strand_id
1 'polypeptide(L)'
;MGRNIILKDLQDSIIYSVMVDSTQDIAVMDQLAICVRYVVQGKVYERLLEIAVVNDSSGLALYELIKLKLSEYGIAMSNIIACSFDGANNMKGCYNGLQAYLKKENKDLIYTHCMAHVLNLVVADSTVKLLQAENLFGLVEESALFLSSSHKRMAVWEKETKRKHTAHDKFYRVQKIEATRWWSKHKALSSIVDEEFLINCARMSIEERFCANKDVLQDCSWLDPKKFDSILKLETFPTEALRSVSKLCKIERSRLLMELRQFAQQYSNFIAAESTENYGDRCNDEEDDLDPTEESEKNADIYCSKNRQCFQCLTCAFSVLFELTQSGLFTNLYIAYKFILAIPCTQVTCQRVFSKLKIVKN
;
A
#
# COMPACT_ATOMS: atom_id res chain seq x y z
N MET A 1 -10.16 -23.57 0.16
CA MET A 1 -11.32 -22.85 0.75
C MET A 1 -11.26 -21.33 0.54
N GLY A 2 -10.10 -20.67 0.68
CA GLY A 2 -10.01 -19.20 0.62
C GLY A 2 -10.45 -18.51 -0.68
N ARG A 3 -10.15 -19.07 -1.87
CA ARG A 3 -10.45 -18.41 -3.16
C ARG A 3 -11.95 -18.19 -3.39
N ASN A 4 -12.80 -19.17 -3.10
CA ASN A 4 -14.25 -19.04 -3.31
C ASN A 4 -14.88 -17.93 -2.43
N ILE A 5 -14.33 -17.72 -1.23
CA ILE A 5 -14.75 -16.62 -0.35
C ILE A 5 -14.38 -15.28 -0.99
N ILE A 6 -13.15 -15.14 -1.48
CA ILE A 6 -12.70 -13.93 -2.19
C ILE A 6 -13.60 -13.63 -3.39
N LEU A 7 -13.93 -14.65 -4.20
CA LEU A 7 -14.80 -14.46 -5.36
C LEU A 7 -16.20 -13.98 -4.98
N LYS A 8 -16.78 -14.56 -3.92
CA LYS A 8 -18.06 -14.12 -3.38
C LYS A 8 -17.98 -12.69 -2.85
N ASP A 9 -16.96 -12.36 -2.08
CA ASP A 9 -16.77 -11.02 -1.54
C ASP A 9 -16.60 -9.97 -2.64
N LEU A 10 -15.92 -10.32 -3.75
CA LEU A 10 -15.76 -9.43 -4.90
C LEU A 10 -17.10 -9.17 -5.60
N GLN A 11 -17.94 -10.19 -5.71
CA GLN A 11 -19.31 -10.04 -6.23
C GLN A 11 -20.16 -9.15 -5.31
N ASP A 12 -20.06 -9.35 -3.98
CA ASP A 12 -20.79 -8.57 -2.98
C ASP A 12 -20.27 -7.12 -2.86
N SER A 13 -18.95 -6.91 -3.00
CA SER A 13 -18.34 -5.58 -2.95
C SER A 13 -18.75 -4.73 -4.15
N ILE A 14 -19.05 -5.36 -5.30
CA ILE A 14 -19.33 -4.77 -6.62
C ILE A 14 -18.11 -4.06 -7.21
N ILE A 15 -17.47 -3.16 -6.45
CA ILE A 15 -16.25 -2.45 -6.83
C ILE A 15 -15.03 -3.06 -6.14
N TYR A 16 -13.90 -3.06 -6.85
CA TYR A 16 -12.63 -3.51 -6.30
C TYR A 16 -11.47 -2.83 -7.02
N SER A 17 -10.27 -3.01 -6.47
CA SER A 17 -9.02 -2.54 -7.07
C SER A 17 -8.08 -3.70 -7.30
N VAL A 18 -7.22 -3.57 -8.31
CA VAL A 18 -6.24 -4.60 -8.66
C VAL A 18 -4.83 -4.10 -8.36
N MET A 19 -4.07 -4.89 -7.63
CA MET A 19 -2.67 -4.65 -7.32
C MET A 19 -1.85 -5.74 -7.97
N VAL A 20 -0.89 -5.36 -8.79
CA VAL A 20 -0.05 -6.32 -9.51
C VAL A 20 1.41 -6.05 -9.24
N ASP A 21 2.16 -7.13 -9.05
CA ASP A 21 3.60 -7.11 -8.90
C ASP A 21 4.17 -8.32 -9.64
N SER A 22 5.34 -8.15 -10.24
CA SER A 22 5.99 -9.19 -11.03
C SER A 22 7.39 -9.50 -10.49
N THR A 23 7.74 -10.77 -10.41
CA THR A 23 9.09 -11.19 -10.02
C THR A 23 9.52 -12.42 -10.79
N GLN A 24 10.82 -12.62 -10.90
CA GLN A 24 11.39 -13.87 -11.40
C GLN A 24 11.39 -14.93 -10.30
N ASP A 25 10.90 -16.12 -10.65
CA ASP A 25 10.97 -17.29 -9.78
C ASP A 25 12.33 -18.00 -9.88
N ILE A 26 12.48 -19.09 -9.12
CA ILE A 26 13.72 -19.87 -9.03
C ILE A 26 14.06 -20.56 -10.36
N ALA A 27 13.06 -20.76 -11.23
CA ALA A 27 13.21 -21.35 -12.55
C ALA A 27 13.45 -20.29 -13.64
N VAL A 28 13.69 -19.02 -13.25
CA VAL A 28 13.90 -17.89 -14.16
C VAL A 28 12.65 -17.58 -15.01
N MET A 29 11.47 -17.96 -14.51
CA MET A 29 10.19 -17.62 -15.13
C MET A 29 9.61 -16.39 -14.45
N ASP A 30 9.13 -15.43 -15.24
CA ASP A 30 8.42 -14.27 -14.72
C ASP A 30 7.06 -14.71 -14.18
N GLN A 31 6.73 -14.30 -12.95
CA GLN A 31 5.44 -14.54 -12.33
C GLN A 31 4.78 -13.22 -11.96
N LEU A 32 3.47 -13.13 -12.21
CA LEU A 32 2.62 -12.00 -11.88
C LEU A 32 1.71 -12.37 -10.71
N ALA A 33 1.87 -11.70 -9.58
CA ALA A 33 0.96 -11.81 -8.45
C ALA A 33 -0.20 -10.83 -8.66
N ILE A 34 -1.41 -11.35 -8.84
CA ILE A 34 -2.63 -10.56 -8.94
C ILE A 34 -3.29 -10.54 -7.58
N CYS A 35 -3.24 -9.40 -6.90
CA CYS A 35 -3.94 -9.16 -5.66
C CYS A 35 -5.13 -8.23 -5.90
N VAL A 36 -6.17 -8.39 -5.08
CA VAL A 36 -7.37 -7.55 -5.11
C VAL A 36 -7.54 -6.85 -3.78
N ARG A 37 -8.06 -5.62 -3.83
CA ARG A 37 -8.48 -4.85 -2.66
C ARG A 37 -9.94 -4.48 -2.79
N TYR A 38 -10.74 -4.80 -1.79
CA TYR A 38 -12.19 -4.60 -1.80
C TYR A 38 -12.72 -4.33 -0.39
N VAL A 39 -13.99 -3.91 -0.31
CA VAL A 39 -14.64 -3.56 0.96
C VAL A 39 -15.96 -4.29 1.07
N VAL A 40 -16.06 -5.19 2.05
CA VAL A 40 -17.27 -5.97 2.32
C VAL A 40 -17.55 -5.96 3.82
N GLN A 41 -18.82 -5.83 4.21
CA GLN A 41 -19.26 -5.83 5.62
C GLN A 41 -18.45 -4.88 6.53
N GLY A 42 -18.25 -3.63 6.10
CA GLY A 42 -17.55 -2.62 6.90
C GLY A 42 -16.02 -2.80 7.02
N LYS A 43 -15.45 -3.84 6.41
CA LYS A 43 -14.02 -4.16 6.50
C LYS A 43 -13.33 -4.08 5.14
N VAL A 44 -12.07 -3.65 5.17
CA VAL A 44 -11.21 -3.61 3.98
C VAL A 44 -10.39 -4.89 3.92
N TYR A 45 -10.37 -5.51 2.75
CA TYR A 45 -9.62 -6.73 2.50
C TYR A 45 -8.62 -6.51 1.38
N GLU A 46 -7.39 -6.96 1.60
CA GLU A 46 -6.40 -7.19 0.56
C GLU A 46 -6.09 -8.68 0.50
N ARG A 47 -6.23 -9.29 -0.68
CA ARG A 47 -6.11 -10.74 -0.86
C ARG A 47 -5.39 -11.06 -2.15
N LEU A 48 -4.53 -12.08 -2.11
CA LEU A 48 -3.98 -12.70 -3.30
C LEU A 48 -5.09 -13.47 -4.01
N LEU A 49 -5.33 -13.15 -5.28
CA LEU A 49 -6.31 -13.85 -6.11
C LEU A 49 -5.63 -15.00 -6.88
N GLU A 50 -4.56 -14.67 -7.60
CA GLU A 50 -3.89 -15.60 -8.51
C GLU A 50 -2.40 -15.27 -8.66
N ILE A 51 -1.62 -16.30 -8.99
CA ILE A 51 -0.24 -16.14 -9.46
C ILE A 51 -0.16 -16.74 -10.85
N ALA A 52 0.10 -15.89 -11.84
CA ALA A 52 0.13 -16.29 -13.24
C ALA A 52 1.56 -16.24 -13.78
N VAL A 53 1.92 -17.20 -14.63
CA VAL A 53 3.19 -17.17 -15.37
C VAL A 53 3.10 -16.14 -16.48
N VAL A 54 4.13 -15.31 -16.62
CA VAL A 54 4.25 -14.26 -17.63
C VAL A 54 5.26 -14.71 -18.67
N ASN A 55 4.82 -14.75 -19.93
CA ASN A 55 5.70 -15.03 -21.08
C ASN A 55 6.07 -13.75 -21.84
N ASP A 56 5.24 -12.70 -21.74
CA ASP A 56 5.49 -11.38 -22.31
C ASP A 56 5.14 -10.34 -21.24
N SER A 57 6.14 -9.54 -20.88
CA SER A 57 6.03 -8.46 -19.90
C SER A 57 5.51 -7.15 -20.50
N SER A 58 5.07 -7.12 -21.76
CA SER A 58 4.47 -5.94 -22.38
C SER A 58 3.17 -5.54 -21.66
N GLY A 59 2.85 -4.23 -21.65
CA GLY A 59 1.64 -3.74 -20.98
C GLY A 59 0.34 -4.32 -21.55
N LEU A 60 0.34 -4.68 -22.85
CA LEU A 60 -0.79 -5.34 -23.50
C LEU A 60 -0.93 -6.79 -23.04
N ALA A 61 0.16 -7.57 -23.06
CA ALA A 61 0.13 -8.96 -22.63
C ALA A 61 -0.28 -9.10 -21.15
N LEU A 62 0.22 -8.21 -20.28
CA LEU A 62 -0.20 -8.18 -18.88
C LEU A 62 -1.68 -7.84 -18.72
N TYR A 63 -2.21 -6.92 -19.53
CA TYR A 63 -3.64 -6.60 -19.53
C TYR A 63 -4.49 -7.80 -19.97
N GLU A 64 -4.12 -8.45 -21.07
CA GLU A 64 -4.83 -9.63 -21.59
C GLU A 64 -4.77 -10.79 -20.60
N LEU A 65 -3.63 -10.99 -19.94
CA LEU A 65 -3.48 -12.01 -18.90
C LEU A 65 -4.40 -11.74 -17.70
N ILE A 66 -4.45 -10.51 -17.20
CA ILE A 66 -5.34 -10.12 -16.10
C ILE A 66 -6.81 -10.30 -16.52
N LYS A 67 -7.17 -9.85 -17.73
CA LYS A 67 -8.52 -9.98 -18.27
C LYS A 67 -8.94 -11.44 -18.40
N LEU A 68 -8.06 -12.29 -18.91
CA LEU A 68 -8.28 -13.73 -18.99
C LEU A 68 -8.53 -14.31 -17.61
N LYS A 69 -7.64 -14.06 -16.64
CA LYS A 69 -7.77 -14.59 -15.27
C LYS A 69 -9.01 -14.13 -14.55
N LEU A 70 -9.41 -12.87 -14.70
CA LEU A 70 -10.66 -12.38 -14.10
C LEU A 70 -11.90 -12.96 -14.79
N SER A 71 -11.86 -13.17 -16.11
CA SER A 71 -12.96 -13.79 -16.85
C SER A 71 -13.19 -15.26 -16.49
N GLU A 72 -12.13 -16.01 -16.20
CA GLU A 72 -12.20 -17.41 -15.70
C GLU A 72 -13.00 -17.48 -14.39
N TYR A 73 -13.00 -16.40 -13.61
CA TYR A 73 -13.71 -16.27 -12.33
C TYR A 73 -15.06 -15.54 -12.44
N GLY A 74 -15.49 -15.14 -13.63
CA GLY A 74 -16.71 -14.37 -13.82
C GLY A 74 -16.67 -12.98 -13.20
N ILE A 75 -15.48 -12.42 -12.98
CA ILE A 75 -15.30 -11.07 -12.42
C ILE A 75 -15.21 -10.07 -13.57
N ALA A 76 -16.05 -9.04 -13.53
CA ALA A 76 -16.05 -8.00 -14.55
C ALA A 76 -14.85 -7.04 -14.39
N MET A 77 -14.16 -6.78 -15.51
CA MET A 77 -13.12 -5.75 -15.59
C MET A 77 -13.70 -4.34 -15.36
N SER A 78 -14.96 -4.11 -15.74
CA SER A 78 -15.65 -2.82 -15.59
C SER A 78 -15.75 -2.32 -14.14
N ASN A 79 -15.59 -3.23 -13.19
CA ASN A 79 -15.75 -2.97 -11.76
C ASN A 79 -14.44 -2.57 -11.07
N ILE A 80 -13.33 -2.55 -11.82
CA ILE A 80 -12.02 -2.10 -11.32
C ILE A 80 -12.03 -0.58 -11.23
N ILE A 81 -12.02 -0.04 -10.01
CA ILE A 81 -12.02 1.41 -9.77
C ILE A 81 -10.62 2.00 -9.63
N ALA A 82 -9.64 1.18 -9.21
CA ALA A 82 -8.26 1.60 -9.10
C ALA A 82 -7.29 0.45 -9.37
N CYS A 83 -6.08 0.82 -9.76
CA CYS A 83 -4.97 -0.10 -9.88
C CYS A 83 -3.72 0.41 -9.17
N SER A 84 -2.88 -0.53 -8.72
CA SER A 84 -1.55 -0.22 -8.21
C SER A 84 -0.52 -1.18 -8.79
N PHE A 85 0.65 -0.64 -9.13
CA PHE A 85 1.84 -1.37 -9.60
C PHE A 85 3.06 -0.44 -9.56
N ASP A 86 4.22 -0.96 -9.96
CA ASP A 86 5.47 -0.21 -10.04
C ASP A 86 5.47 0.84 -11.16
N GLY A 87 6.53 1.63 -11.19
CA GLY A 87 6.68 2.73 -12.15
C GLY A 87 7.21 2.31 -13.52
N ALA A 88 7.34 1.01 -13.81
CA ALA A 88 7.95 0.55 -15.06
C ALA A 88 7.11 0.98 -16.28
N ASN A 89 7.76 1.20 -17.42
CA ASN A 89 7.11 1.77 -18.62
C ASN A 89 5.99 0.88 -19.18
N ASN A 90 6.17 -0.44 -19.13
CA ASN A 90 5.16 -1.44 -19.46
C ASN A 90 3.98 -1.45 -18.48
N MET A 91 4.14 -0.89 -17.27
CA MET A 91 3.09 -0.80 -16.25
C MET A 91 2.42 0.58 -16.26
N LYS A 92 3.17 1.63 -15.89
CA LYS A 92 2.71 3.04 -15.76
C LYS A 92 2.54 3.78 -17.10
N GLY A 93 3.11 3.27 -18.19
CA GLY A 93 3.12 3.98 -19.48
C GLY A 93 1.74 4.47 -19.92
N CYS A 94 1.62 5.75 -20.29
CA CYS A 94 0.35 6.39 -20.60
C CYS A 94 -0.29 5.98 -21.93
N TYR A 95 0.50 5.38 -22.84
CA TYR A 95 0.02 4.93 -24.16
C TYR A 95 -0.08 3.40 -24.27
N ASN A 96 1.00 2.72 -23.87
CA ASN A 96 1.17 1.27 -24.04
C ASN A 96 1.43 0.52 -22.73
N GLY A 97 1.32 1.21 -21.58
CA GLY A 97 1.43 0.56 -20.29
C GLY A 97 0.13 -0.14 -19.90
N LEU A 98 0.20 -1.10 -18.98
CA LEU A 98 -0.95 -1.75 -18.37
C LEU A 98 -1.99 -0.73 -17.88
N GLN A 99 -1.54 0.37 -17.28
CA GLN A 99 -2.39 1.48 -16.85
C GLN A 99 -3.25 2.03 -17.99
N ALA A 100 -2.66 2.24 -19.18
CA ALA A 100 -3.35 2.81 -20.31
C ALA A 100 -4.45 1.88 -20.82
N TYR A 101 -4.19 0.57 -20.86
CA TYR A 101 -5.19 -0.43 -21.27
C TYR A 101 -6.33 -0.54 -20.25
N LEU A 102 -6.02 -0.57 -18.96
CA LEU A 102 -7.04 -0.57 -17.92
C LEU A 102 -7.89 0.72 -17.95
N LYS A 103 -7.28 1.87 -18.25
CA LYS A 103 -8.01 3.15 -18.42
C LYS A 103 -8.88 3.21 -19.67
N LYS A 104 -8.55 2.47 -20.73
CA LYS A 104 -9.40 2.37 -21.93
C LYS A 104 -10.71 1.63 -21.61
N GLU A 105 -10.63 0.60 -20.77
CA GLU A 105 -11.81 -0.13 -20.27
C GLU A 105 -12.59 0.74 -19.27
N ASN A 106 -11.88 1.33 -18.29
CA ASN A 106 -12.44 2.13 -17.21
C ASN A 106 -11.87 3.55 -17.21
N LYS A 107 -12.58 4.50 -17.83
CA LYS A 107 -12.09 5.89 -17.99
C LYS A 107 -11.78 6.60 -16.68
N ASP A 108 -12.51 6.27 -15.61
CA ASP A 108 -12.38 6.85 -14.28
C ASP A 108 -11.39 6.09 -13.37
N LEU A 109 -10.63 5.14 -13.93
CA LEU A 109 -9.67 4.33 -13.17
C LEU A 109 -8.55 5.17 -12.56
N ILE A 110 -8.38 5.02 -11.24
CA ILE A 110 -7.30 5.66 -10.48
C ILE A 110 -6.08 4.75 -10.48
N TYR A 111 -4.96 5.26 -10.96
CA TYR A 111 -3.69 4.57 -10.82
C TYR A 111 -2.92 5.11 -9.63
N THR A 112 -2.45 4.23 -8.76
CA THR A 112 -1.60 4.57 -7.63
C THR A 112 -0.24 3.89 -7.78
N HIS A 113 0.82 4.70 -7.75
CA HIS A 113 2.17 4.13 -7.73
C HIS A 113 2.38 3.41 -6.39
N CYS A 114 3.00 2.23 -6.43
CA CYS A 114 3.31 1.50 -5.21
C CYS A 114 4.17 2.34 -4.24
N MET A 115 3.60 2.74 -3.10
CA MET A 115 4.29 3.60 -2.13
C MET A 115 5.58 2.97 -1.57
N ALA A 116 5.62 1.64 -1.39
CA ALA A 116 6.83 0.95 -0.96
C ALA A 116 7.97 1.09 -2.00
N HIS A 117 7.63 1.04 -3.29
CA HIS A 117 8.60 1.24 -4.36
C HIS A 117 8.99 2.72 -4.48
N VAL A 118 8.03 3.64 -4.34
CA VAL A 118 8.31 5.08 -4.28
C VAL A 118 9.27 5.41 -3.15
N LEU A 119 9.02 4.93 -1.93
CA LEU A 119 9.90 5.15 -0.79
C LEU A 119 11.30 4.60 -1.06
N ASN A 120 11.40 3.42 -1.67
CA ASN A 120 12.69 2.86 -2.04
C ASN A 120 13.43 3.73 -3.08
N LEU A 121 12.73 4.24 -4.09
CA LEU A 121 13.29 5.18 -5.08
C LEU A 121 13.69 6.50 -4.44
N VAL A 122 12.86 7.07 -3.56
CA VAL A 122 13.17 8.28 -2.79
C VAL A 122 14.49 8.12 -2.06
N VAL A 123 14.66 7.00 -1.35
CA VAL A 123 15.90 6.71 -0.61
C VAL A 123 17.06 6.52 -1.58
N ALA A 124 16.89 5.74 -2.65
CA ALA A 124 17.93 5.56 -3.67
C ALA A 124 18.39 6.89 -4.28
N ASP A 125 17.45 7.72 -4.75
CA ASP A 125 17.70 9.04 -5.32
C ASP A 125 18.42 9.95 -4.31
N SER A 126 17.99 9.92 -3.04
CA SER A 126 18.62 10.70 -1.97
C SER A 126 20.05 10.26 -1.70
N THR A 127 20.34 8.95 -1.80
CA THR A 127 21.70 8.42 -1.61
C THR A 127 22.64 8.69 -2.78
N VAL A 128 22.12 8.84 -4.00
CA VAL A 128 22.93 9.16 -5.20
C VAL A 128 23.18 10.66 -5.33
N LYS A 129 22.23 11.52 -4.91
CA LYS A 129 22.39 12.98 -4.98
C LYS A 129 23.34 13.55 -3.93
N LEU A 130 23.64 12.79 -2.89
CA LEU A 130 24.56 13.15 -1.83
C LEU A 130 25.94 12.56 -2.15
N LEU A 131 26.88 13.38 -2.61
CA LEU A 131 28.25 12.93 -2.92
C LEU A 131 28.88 12.19 -1.72
N GLN A 132 28.60 12.63 -0.50
CA GLN A 132 29.07 11.99 0.74
C GLN A 132 28.43 10.62 0.95
N ALA A 133 27.13 10.47 0.63
CA ALA A 133 26.44 9.19 0.74
C ALA A 133 26.86 8.24 -0.39
N GLU A 134 27.00 8.73 -1.62
CA GLU A 134 27.51 7.99 -2.77
C GLU A 134 28.93 7.46 -2.49
N ASN A 135 29.83 8.30 -1.98
CA ASN A 135 31.18 7.90 -1.59
C ASN A 135 31.17 6.88 -0.44
N LEU A 136 30.32 7.07 0.57
CA LEU A 136 30.19 6.13 1.69
C LEU A 136 29.66 4.77 1.23
N PHE A 137 28.59 4.76 0.43
CA PHE A 137 27.96 3.55 -0.07
C PHE A 137 28.86 2.82 -1.07
N GLY A 138 29.56 3.56 -1.94
CA GLY A 138 30.60 3.02 -2.82
C GLY A 138 31.73 2.39 -2.01
N LEU A 139 32.24 3.07 -0.98
CA LEU A 139 33.29 2.52 -0.11
C LEU A 139 32.84 1.25 0.63
N VAL A 140 31.60 1.21 1.12
CA VAL A 140 31.02 0.03 1.77
C VAL A 140 30.88 -1.13 0.77
N GLU A 141 30.42 -0.88 -0.44
CA GLU A 141 30.29 -1.89 -1.50
C GLU A 141 31.65 -2.42 -1.96
N GLU A 142 32.64 -1.55 -2.17
CA GLU A 142 34.01 -1.95 -2.52
C GLU A 142 34.66 -2.76 -1.39
N SER A 143 34.45 -2.35 -0.14
CA SER A 143 34.93 -3.09 1.04
C SER A 143 34.28 -4.47 1.12
N ALA A 144 32.98 -4.58 0.80
CA ALA A 144 32.27 -5.85 0.71
C ALA A 144 32.88 -6.79 -0.32
N LEU A 145 33.04 -6.29 -1.55
CA LEU A 145 33.61 -7.01 -2.68
C LEU A 145 35.04 -7.43 -2.40
N PHE A 146 35.84 -6.54 -1.83
CA PHE A 146 37.22 -6.82 -1.45
C PHE A 146 37.30 -7.96 -0.43
N LEU A 147 36.51 -7.91 0.64
CA LEU A 147 36.50 -8.96 1.66
C LEU A 147 35.98 -10.29 1.08
N SER A 148 34.83 -10.28 0.39
CA SER A 148 34.19 -11.51 -0.12
C SER A 148 34.96 -12.21 -1.24
N SER A 149 35.83 -11.49 -1.95
CA SER A 149 36.62 -12.04 -3.05
C SER A 149 37.84 -12.86 -2.60
N SER A 150 38.09 -13.01 -1.29
CA SER A 150 39.14 -13.91 -0.79
C SER A 150 38.78 -14.53 0.55
N HIS A 151 38.81 -15.86 0.60
CA HIS A 151 38.65 -16.62 1.84
C HIS A 151 39.69 -16.25 2.92
N LYS A 152 40.90 -15.82 2.53
CA LYS A 152 41.91 -15.35 3.49
C LYS A 152 41.51 -14.02 4.13
N ARG A 153 40.93 -13.10 3.35
CA ARG A 153 40.47 -11.80 3.85
C ARG A 153 39.22 -11.95 4.71
N MET A 154 38.29 -12.82 4.32
CA MET A 154 37.15 -13.19 5.15
C MET A 154 37.59 -13.84 6.47
N ALA A 155 38.60 -14.73 6.47
CA ALA A 155 39.09 -15.35 7.70
C ALA A 155 39.73 -14.32 8.67
N VAL A 156 40.44 -13.32 8.14
CA VAL A 156 40.95 -12.20 8.94
C VAL A 156 39.80 -11.36 9.49
N TRP A 157 38.80 -11.05 8.67
CA TRP A 157 37.60 -10.32 9.09
C TRP A 157 36.82 -11.04 10.20
N GLU A 158 36.60 -12.34 10.08
CA GLU A 158 35.96 -13.19 11.10
C GLU A 158 36.75 -13.20 12.41
N LYS A 159 38.08 -13.22 12.31
CA LYS A 159 38.98 -13.18 13.47
C LYS A 159 38.90 -11.83 14.21
N GLU A 160 38.92 -10.73 13.48
CA GLU A 160 38.88 -9.37 14.07
C GLU A 160 37.49 -9.03 14.61
N THR A 161 36.43 -9.42 13.91
CA THR A 161 35.04 -9.16 14.33
C THR A 161 34.54 -10.14 15.40
N LYS A 162 35.28 -11.22 15.67
CA LYS A 162 34.96 -12.28 16.64
C LYS A 162 33.58 -12.92 16.43
N ARG A 163 33.04 -12.89 15.22
CA ARG A 163 31.74 -13.46 14.85
C ARG A 163 31.92 -14.50 13.77
N LYS A 164 31.38 -15.71 13.99
CA LYS A 164 31.39 -16.78 12.98
C LYS A 164 30.20 -16.58 12.03
N HIS A 165 30.47 -16.49 10.74
CA HIS A 165 29.42 -16.39 9.73
C HIS A 165 28.79 -17.77 9.48
N THR A 166 27.56 -17.98 9.96
CA THR A 166 26.75 -19.15 9.56
C THR A 166 25.93 -18.81 8.30
N ALA A 167 25.48 -19.83 7.56
CA ALA A 167 24.65 -19.64 6.35
C ALA A 167 23.34 -18.87 6.61
N HIS A 168 22.88 -18.81 7.87
CA HIS A 168 21.66 -18.13 8.29
C HIS A 168 21.89 -16.67 8.75
N ASP A 169 23.13 -16.26 9.02
CA ASP A 169 23.47 -14.87 9.41
C ASP A 169 23.66 -13.94 8.20
N LYS A 170 22.64 -13.83 7.36
CA LYS A 170 22.68 -12.99 6.14
C LYS A 170 22.86 -11.49 6.43
N PHE A 171 22.64 -11.04 7.67
CA PHE A 171 22.71 -9.63 8.09
C PHE A 171 24.12 -9.09 8.38
N TYR A 172 25.18 -9.91 8.33
CA TYR A 172 26.55 -9.49 8.72
C TYR A 172 27.63 -9.66 7.64
N ARG A 173 27.27 -10.16 6.45
CA ARG A 173 28.11 -9.89 5.28
C ARG A 173 27.94 -8.41 4.96
N VAL A 174 29.01 -7.68 4.68
CA VAL A 174 28.85 -6.37 4.03
C VAL A 174 28.09 -6.68 2.74
N GLN A 175 26.83 -6.27 2.68
CA GLN A 175 25.96 -6.64 1.57
C GLN A 175 26.29 -5.73 0.40
N LYS A 176 26.27 -6.28 -0.82
CA LYS A 176 26.10 -5.44 -2.00
C LYS A 176 24.86 -4.60 -1.78
N ILE A 177 24.93 -3.33 -2.11
CA ILE A 177 23.78 -2.44 -2.04
C ILE A 177 22.89 -2.78 -3.24
N GLU A 178 22.18 -3.89 -3.14
CA GLU A 178 21.15 -4.20 -4.13
C GLU A 178 20.06 -3.13 -4.01
N ALA A 179 19.62 -2.61 -5.15
CA ALA A 179 18.73 -1.46 -5.29
C ALA A 179 17.33 -1.64 -4.65
N THR A 180 17.07 -2.73 -3.93
CA THR A 180 15.72 -3.22 -3.61
C THR A 180 15.42 -3.46 -2.13
N ARG A 181 16.33 -3.21 -1.16
CA ARG A 181 16.01 -3.42 0.27
C ARG A 181 16.47 -2.29 1.21
N TRP A 182 15.47 -1.62 1.79
CA TRP A 182 15.51 -0.42 2.63
C TRP A 182 16.27 -0.52 3.97
N TRP A 183 16.25 -1.68 4.64
CA TRP A 183 16.75 -1.81 6.03
C TRP A 183 18.28 -1.70 6.17
N SER A 184 19.05 -1.94 5.09
CA SER A 184 20.52 -1.92 5.13
C SER A 184 21.12 -0.51 5.25
N LYS A 185 20.35 0.54 4.93
CA LYS A 185 20.86 1.93 4.81
C LYS A 185 20.62 2.81 6.05
N HIS A 186 19.63 2.46 6.88
CA HIS A 186 19.13 3.32 7.96
C HIS A 186 20.20 3.67 9.02
N LYS A 187 21.01 2.69 9.43
CA LYS A 187 21.99 2.88 10.53
C LYS A 187 23.24 3.67 10.13
N ALA A 188 23.53 3.76 8.84
CA ALA A 188 24.68 4.52 8.31
C ALA A 188 24.31 5.97 7.97
N LEU A 189 23.05 6.23 7.61
CA LEU A 189 22.56 7.56 7.22
C LEU A 189 22.38 8.51 8.40
N SER A 190 21.95 8.02 9.56
CA SER A 190 21.64 8.84 10.75
C SER A 190 22.85 9.51 11.40
N SER A 191 24.08 9.11 11.03
CA SER A 191 25.32 9.68 11.58
C SER A 191 25.99 10.74 10.71
N ILE A 192 25.53 10.93 9.46
CA ILE A 192 26.33 11.64 8.43
C ILE A 192 25.52 12.69 7.67
N VAL A 193 24.19 12.58 7.59
CA VAL A 193 23.37 13.41 6.70
C VAL A 193 22.48 14.36 7.49
N ASP A 194 22.40 15.61 7.01
CA ASP A 194 21.43 16.61 7.48
C ASP A 194 19.99 16.16 7.18
N GLU A 195 19.21 15.95 8.24
CA GLU A 195 17.85 15.42 8.17
C GLU A 195 16.95 16.27 7.27
N GLU A 196 17.17 17.59 7.24
CA GLU A 196 16.33 18.53 6.49
C GLU A 196 16.44 18.35 4.97
N PHE A 197 17.61 17.96 4.46
CA PHE A 197 17.82 17.71 3.04
C PHE A 197 17.20 16.39 2.57
N LEU A 198 17.28 15.33 3.39
CA LEU A 198 16.59 14.05 3.12
C LEU A 198 15.08 14.24 3.09
N ILE A 199 14.55 15.01 4.03
CA ILE A 199 13.11 15.36 4.08
C ILE A 199 12.71 16.11 2.80
N ASN A 200 13.52 17.07 2.33
CA ASN A 200 13.23 17.81 1.10
C ASN A 200 13.31 16.94 -0.17
N CYS A 201 14.31 16.07 -0.31
CA CYS A 201 14.39 15.11 -1.41
C CYS A 201 13.20 14.15 -1.41
N ALA A 202 12.82 13.66 -0.23
CA ALA A 202 11.63 12.84 -0.06
C ALA A 202 10.35 13.58 -0.44
N ARG A 203 10.20 14.82 0.01
CA ARG A 203 9.05 15.66 -0.31
C ARG A 203 8.92 15.90 -1.82
N MET A 204 9.99 16.33 -2.50
CA MET A 204 9.99 16.54 -3.96
C MET A 204 9.66 15.25 -4.73
N SER A 205 10.28 14.15 -4.33
CA SER A 205 10.09 12.84 -4.97
C SER A 205 8.66 12.31 -4.79
N ILE A 206 8.05 12.56 -3.62
CA ILE A 206 6.63 12.33 -3.35
C ILE A 206 5.78 13.26 -4.22
N GLU A 207 6.02 14.57 -4.21
CA GLU A 207 5.24 15.55 -4.99
C GLU A 207 5.20 15.21 -6.48
N GLU A 208 6.34 14.89 -7.11
CA GLU A 208 6.41 14.49 -8.52
C GLU A 208 5.63 13.19 -8.82
N ARG A 209 5.69 12.21 -7.91
CA ARG A 209 5.09 10.89 -8.12
C ARG A 209 3.60 10.84 -7.74
N PHE A 210 3.11 11.75 -6.90
CA PHE A 210 1.72 11.85 -6.46
C PHE A 210 0.91 12.97 -7.13
N CYS A 211 1.55 13.86 -7.90
CA CYS A 211 0.89 14.99 -8.59
C CYS A 211 -0.36 14.56 -9.40
N ALA A 212 -0.30 13.40 -10.06
CA ALA A 212 -1.37 12.93 -10.93
C ALA A 212 -2.73 12.69 -10.23
N ASN A 213 -2.75 12.43 -8.91
CA ASN A 213 -3.98 12.18 -8.15
C ASN A 213 -4.17 13.19 -7.00
N LYS A 214 -3.53 14.36 -7.07
CA LYS A 214 -3.55 15.38 -6.01
C LYS A 214 -4.97 15.72 -5.55
N ASP A 215 -5.91 15.84 -6.48
CA ASP A 215 -7.28 16.24 -6.16
C ASP A 215 -8.02 15.16 -5.36
N VAL A 216 -7.82 13.88 -5.69
CA VAL A 216 -8.42 12.76 -4.93
C VAL A 216 -7.80 12.68 -3.53
N LEU A 217 -6.49 12.87 -3.40
CA LEU A 217 -5.82 12.88 -2.10
C LEU A 217 -6.27 14.05 -1.22
N GLN A 218 -6.45 15.22 -1.83
CA GLN A 218 -7.00 16.39 -1.14
C GLN A 218 -8.43 16.11 -0.66
N ASP A 219 -9.24 15.47 -1.49
CA ASP A 219 -10.59 15.02 -1.14
C ASP A 219 -10.60 14.00 0.01
N CYS A 220 -9.72 12.99 -0.02
CA CYS A 220 -9.56 12.03 1.07
C CYS A 220 -9.25 12.72 2.40
N SER A 221 -8.50 13.83 2.37
CA SER A 221 -8.13 14.56 3.57
C SER A 221 -9.33 15.20 4.28
N TRP A 222 -10.42 15.52 3.56
CA TRP A 222 -11.66 16.03 4.15
C TRP A 222 -12.46 14.97 4.89
N LEU A 223 -12.23 13.69 4.58
CA LEU A 223 -12.87 12.58 5.26
C LEU A 223 -12.10 12.12 6.50
N ASP A 224 -10.89 12.63 6.75
CA ASP A 224 -10.14 12.29 7.94
C ASP A 224 -10.84 12.86 9.20
N PRO A 225 -11.21 12.02 10.19
CA PRO A 225 -11.83 12.48 11.44
C PRO A 225 -11.02 13.55 12.17
N LYS A 226 -9.69 13.56 12.03
CA LYS A 226 -8.81 14.60 12.60
C LYS A 226 -9.12 16.00 12.09
N LYS A 227 -9.82 16.13 10.95
CA LYS A 227 -10.23 17.41 10.39
C LYS A 227 -11.67 17.80 10.71
N PHE A 228 -12.45 16.96 11.40
CA PHE A 228 -13.87 17.24 11.65
C PHE A 228 -14.07 18.54 12.46
N ASP A 229 -13.26 18.80 13.49
CA ASP A 229 -13.33 20.07 14.24
C ASP A 229 -13.06 21.29 13.35
N SER A 230 -12.13 21.16 12.40
CA SER A 230 -11.83 22.21 11.43
C SER A 230 -12.99 22.41 10.45
N ILE A 231 -13.66 21.33 10.04
CA ILE A 231 -14.83 21.38 9.15
C ILE A 231 -16.00 22.10 9.80
N LEU A 232 -16.23 21.87 11.10
CA LEU A 232 -17.32 22.51 11.85
C LEU A 232 -17.14 24.01 12.04
N LYS A 233 -15.89 24.50 12.00
CA LYS A 233 -15.56 25.94 12.06
C LYS A 233 -15.76 26.67 10.74
N LEU A 234 -15.94 25.95 9.62
CA LEU A 234 -16.15 26.56 8.31
C LEU A 234 -17.60 26.97 8.13
N GLU A 235 -17.83 28.22 7.71
CA GLU A 235 -19.16 28.66 7.27
C GLU A 235 -19.60 27.86 6.05
N THR A 236 -18.75 27.80 5.03
CA THR A 236 -18.96 27.05 3.79
C THR A 236 -17.72 26.26 3.37
N PHE A 237 -17.92 25.13 2.70
CA PHE A 237 -16.81 24.35 2.15
C PHE A 237 -16.20 25.06 0.93
N PRO A 238 -14.87 24.96 0.72
CA PRO A 238 -14.23 25.41 -0.51
C PRO A 238 -14.87 24.79 -1.77
N THR A 239 -14.83 25.52 -2.88
CA THR A 239 -15.44 25.07 -4.16
C THR A 239 -14.85 23.76 -4.69
N GLU A 240 -13.61 23.47 -4.33
CA GLU A 240 -12.85 22.29 -4.74
C GLU A 240 -13.08 21.07 -3.83
N ALA A 241 -13.64 21.26 -2.62
CA ALA A 241 -13.80 20.18 -1.66
C ALA A 241 -14.76 19.08 -2.18
N LEU A 242 -14.29 17.83 -2.12
CA LEU A 242 -14.99 16.61 -2.50
C LEU A 242 -15.47 16.58 -3.95
N ARG A 243 -14.90 17.42 -4.84
CA ARG A 243 -15.31 17.49 -6.25
C ARG A 243 -14.93 16.22 -7.00
N SER A 244 -13.71 15.72 -6.81
CA SER A 244 -13.20 14.54 -7.52
C SER A 244 -13.88 13.27 -7.04
N VAL A 245 -14.00 13.09 -5.72
CA VAL A 245 -14.68 11.93 -5.12
C VAL A 245 -16.16 11.90 -5.49
N SER A 246 -16.85 13.05 -5.46
CA SER A 246 -18.24 13.17 -5.91
C SER A 246 -18.42 12.72 -7.36
N LYS A 247 -17.53 13.16 -8.26
CA LYS A 247 -17.57 12.77 -9.68
C LYS A 247 -17.32 11.27 -9.87
N LEU A 248 -16.28 10.73 -9.23
CA LEU A 248 -15.88 9.33 -9.34
C LEU A 248 -16.94 8.37 -8.79
N CYS A 249 -17.57 8.74 -7.66
CA CYS A 249 -18.63 7.95 -7.05
C CYS A 249 -20.00 8.19 -7.69
N LYS A 250 -20.13 9.16 -8.61
CA LYS A 250 -21.40 9.60 -9.22
C LYS A 250 -22.43 10.05 -8.19
N ILE A 251 -21.98 10.79 -7.19
CA ILE A 251 -22.80 11.32 -6.07
C ILE A 251 -22.98 12.81 -6.25
N GLU A 252 -24.15 13.34 -5.92
CA GLU A 252 -24.39 14.79 -5.87
C GLU A 252 -23.52 15.46 -4.78
N ARG A 253 -22.61 16.36 -5.19
CA ARG A 253 -21.62 16.99 -4.29
C ARG A 253 -22.27 17.72 -3.10
N SER A 254 -23.41 18.39 -3.32
CA SER A 254 -24.16 19.10 -2.29
C SER A 254 -24.60 18.17 -1.15
N ARG A 255 -25.17 17.01 -1.49
CA ARG A 255 -25.61 15.97 -0.54
C ARG A 255 -24.43 15.39 0.21
N LEU A 256 -23.34 15.09 -0.49
CA LEU A 256 -22.13 14.55 0.12
C LEU A 256 -21.53 15.50 1.17
N LEU A 257 -21.46 16.80 0.86
CA LEU A 257 -20.97 17.81 1.80
C LEU A 257 -21.90 18.00 3.00
N MET A 258 -23.21 17.94 2.77
CA MET A 258 -24.21 18.02 3.84
C MET A 258 -24.10 16.82 4.80
N GLU A 259 -24.02 15.60 4.26
CA GLU A 259 -23.83 14.38 5.03
C GLU A 259 -22.49 14.41 5.80
N LEU A 260 -21.40 14.86 5.17
CA LEU A 260 -20.11 15.00 5.85
C LEU A 260 -20.19 15.95 7.04
N ARG A 261 -20.82 17.12 6.88
CA ARG A 261 -20.95 18.10 7.98
C ARG A 261 -21.80 17.56 9.12
N GLN A 262 -22.92 16.92 8.81
CA GLN A 262 -23.80 16.30 9.80
C GLN A 262 -23.10 15.15 10.53
N PHE A 263 -22.38 14.30 9.79
CA PHE A 263 -21.61 13.21 10.35
C PHE A 263 -20.50 13.73 11.28
N ALA A 264 -19.72 14.70 10.82
CA ALA A 264 -18.68 15.36 11.62
C ALA A 264 -19.24 15.97 12.92
N GLN A 265 -20.44 16.56 12.86
CA GLN A 265 -21.10 17.16 14.02
C GLN A 265 -21.52 16.13 15.07
N GLN A 266 -21.96 14.94 14.64
CA GLN A 266 -22.45 13.88 15.52
C GLN A 266 -21.40 12.82 15.84
N TYR A 267 -20.21 12.92 15.26
CA TYR A 267 -19.18 11.88 15.33
C TYR A 267 -18.77 11.54 16.77
N SER A 268 -18.60 12.56 17.62
CA SER A 268 -18.29 12.37 19.03
C SER A 268 -19.39 11.62 19.79
N ASN A 269 -20.66 11.84 19.45
CA ASN A 269 -21.79 11.14 20.05
C ASN A 269 -21.83 9.68 19.61
N PHE A 270 -21.55 9.40 18.33
CA PHE A 270 -21.49 8.03 17.82
C PHE A 270 -20.38 7.22 18.51
N ILE A 271 -19.20 7.82 18.68
CA ILE A 271 -18.08 7.19 19.40
C ILE A 271 -18.43 6.93 20.88
N ALA A 272 -19.09 7.89 21.54
CA ALA A 272 -19.52 7.74 22.92
C ALA A 272 -20.55 6.59 23.09
N ALA A 273 -21.45 6.40 22.13
CA ALA A 273 -22.36 5.25 22.12
C ALA A 273 -21.62 3.92 21.90
N GLU A 274 -20.66 3.87 20.97
CA GLU A 274 -19.88 2.64 20.69
C GLU A 274 -19.01 2.19 21.87
N SER A 275 -18.52 3.15 22.66
CA SER A 275 -17.72 2.88 23.87
C SER A 275 -18.57 2.43 25.08
N THR A 276 -19.88 2.62 25.05
CA THR A 276 -20.79 2.19 26.13
C THR A 276 -21.40 0.80 25.89
N GLU A 277 -21.31 0.24 24.67
CA GLU A 277 -22.00 -1.00 24.29
C GLU A 277 -21.16 -2.29 24.15
N ASN A 278 -19.84 -2.34 24.42
CA ASN A 278 -19.06 -3.59 24.22
C ASN A 278 -18.41 -4.19 25.48
N TYR A 279 -19.19 -5.01 26.18
CA TYR A 279 -18.74 -6.22 26.86
C TYR A 279 -19.01 -7.40 25.91
N GLY A 280 -17.96 -8.10 25.46
CA GLY A 280 -18.09 -9.38 24.75
C GLY A 280 -17.57 -9.40 23.31
N ASP A 281 -16.29 -9.75 23.19
CA ASP A 281 -15.81 -10.78 22.27
C ASP A 281 -16.32 -10.74 20.82
N ARG A 282 -15.60 -10.05 19.93
CA ARG A 282 -15.72 -10.20 18.47
C ARG A 282 -14.38 -10.17 17.76
N CYS A 283 -13.44 -11.01 18.20
CA CYS A 283 -12.23 -11.34 17.44
C CYS A 283 -11.80 -12.80 17.70
N ASN A 284 -12.63 -13.78 17.31
CA ASN A 284 -12.08 -15.07 16.92
C ASN A 284 -11.56 -14.93 15.48
N ASP A 285 -10.35 -14.39 15.35
CA ASP A 285 -9.51 -14.69 14.21
C ASP A 285 -8.99 -16.11 14.45
N GLU A 286 -9.48 -17.11 13.69
CA GLU A 286 -8.78 -18.38 13.58
C GLU A 286 -7.37 -18.11 13.02
N GLU A 287 -6.39 -18.61 13.76
CA GLU A 287 -4.97 -18.54 13.47
C GLU A 287 -4.65 -19.12 12.09
N ASP A 288 -3.91 -18.38 11.26
CA ASP A 288 -3.07 -18.94 10.20
C ASP A 288 -1.63 -18.52 10.52
N ASP A 289 -0.96 -19.41 11.28
CA ASP A 289 0.48 -19.57 11.52
C ASP A 289 1.38 -18.34 11.31
N LEU A 290 1.60 -17.60 12.40
CA LEU A 290 2.74 -16.70 12.56
C LEU A 290 3.76 -17.37 13.48
N ASP A 291 4.92 -17.70 12.92
CA ASP A 291 6.13 -18.06 13.65
C ASP A 291 6.53 -16.90 14.58
N PRO A 292 6.60 -17.09 15.92
CA PRO A 292 6.79 -16.01 16.87
C PRO A 292 8.26 -15.72 17.10
N THR A 293 8.97 -15.22 16.08
CA THR A 293 10.26 -14.56 16.28
C THR A 293 10.43 -13.41 15.30
N GLU A 294 10.05 -12.19 15.72
CA GLU A 294 10.84 -10.97 15.50
C GLU A 294 10.19 -9.78 16.21
N GLU A 295 10.89 -9.35 17.26
CA GLU A 295 10.86 -8.08 17.99
C GLU A 295 9.74 -7.08 17.63
N SER A 296 8.72 -7.09 18.47
CA SER A 296 7.78 -6.01 18.67
C SER A 296 8.48 -4.78 19.27
N GLU A 297 9.02 -3.90 18.44
CA GLU A 297 9.38 -2.54 18.89
C GLU A 297 8.76 -1.46 17.99
N LYS A 298 7.76 -0.79 18.59
CA LYS A 298 7.42 0.64 18.42
C LYS A 298 7.18 1.15 16.99
N ASN A 299 6.01 0.83 16.44
CA ASN A 299 5.36 1.66 15.42
C ASN A 299 3.85 1.72 15.71
N ALA A 300 3.49 2.35 16.83
CA ALA A 300 2.12 2.38 17.35
C ALA A 300 1.21 3.45 16.68
N ASP A 301 1.74 4.33 15.82
CA ASP A 301 1.01 5.55 15.42
C ASP A 301 0.44 5.55 13.99
N ILE A 302 0.54 4.45 13.23
CA ILE A 302 0.15 4.46 11.80
C ILE A 302 -0.97 3.46 11.47
N TYR A 303 -1.19 2.43 12.30
CA TYR A 303 -2.24 1.44 12.08
C TYR A 303 -3.16 1.34 13.30
N CYS A 304 -4.48 1.31 13.07
CA CYS A 304 -5.47 0.98 14.09
C CYS A 304 -5.08 -0.37 14.70
N SER A 305 -4.48 -0.32 15.89
CA SER A 305 -3.99 -1.50 16.57
C SER A 305 -5.21 -2.33 16.97
N LYS A 306 -5.21 -3.63 16.68
CA LYS A 306 -6.33 -4.56 16.87
C LYS A 306 -7.02 -4.51 18.26
N ASN A 307 -6.44 -3.83 19.25
CA ASN A 307 -6.96 -3.72 20.63
C ASN A 307 -7.17 -2.28 21.15
N ARG A 308 -7.08 -1.22 20.34
CA ARG A 308 -7.45 0.15 20.75
C ARG A 308 -8.25 0.83 19.65
N GLN A 309 -9.48 1.25 19.96
CA GLN A 309 -10.31 2.03 19.04
C GLN A 309 -9.64 3.39 18.82
N CYS A 310 -9.00 3.57 17.66
CA CYS A 310 -8.28 4.81 17.31
C CYS A 310 -9.25 6.01 17.33
N PHE A 311 -10.50 5.80 16.92
CA PHE A 311 -11.55 6.80 16.66
C PHE A 311 -11.13 8.05 15.87
N GLN A 312 -9.92 8.06 15.29
CA GLN A 312 -9.29 9.19 14.62
C GLN A 312 -8.72 8.80 13.26
N CYS A 313 -9.18 7.67 12.71
CA CYS A 313 -8.69 7.13 11.45
C CYS A 313 -9.87 6.77 10.53
N LEU A 314 -9.63 6.83 9.22
CA LEU A 314 -10.65 6.61 8.18
C LEU A 314 -11.41 5.29 8.36
N THR A 315 -10.73 4.23 8.79
CA THR A 315 -11.34 2.92 9.02
C THR A 315 -12.32 2.92 10.20
N CYS A 316 -12.03 3.66 11.28
CA CYS A 316 -12.96 3.78 12.41
C CYS A 316 -14.19 4.60 12.01
N ALA A 317 -14.00 5.73 11.32
CA ALA A 317 -15.13 6.49 10.79
C ALA A 317 -15.99 5.68 9.82
N PHE A 318 -15.38 4.84 8.98
CA PHE A 318 -16.12 3.94 8.12
C PHE A 318 -16.89 2.86 8.87
N SER A 319 -16.35 2.34 9.98
CA SER A 319 -17.04 1.34 10.81
C SER A 319 -18.33 1.93 11.39
N VAL A 320 -18.25 3.15 11.93
CA VAL A 320 -19.43 3.91 12.40
C VAL A 320 -20.41 4.14 11.25
N LEU A 321 -19.93 4.58 10.08
CA LEU A 321 -20.79 4.79 8.92
C LEU A 321 -21.48 3.51 8.46
N PHE A 322 -20.79 2.37 8.51
CA PHE A 322 -21.35 1.08 8.10
C PHE A 322 -22.56 0.72 8.96
N GLU A 323 -22.48 0.88 10.27
CA GLU A 323 -23.60 0.64 11.19
C GLU A 323 -24.76 1.63 10.94
N LEU A 324 -24.46 2.92 10.80
CA LEU A 324 -25.48 3.95 10.51
C LEU A 324 -26.19 3.73 9.16
N THR A 325 -25.47 3.20 8.17
CA THR A 325 -26.04 2.91 6.85
C THR A 325 -27.05 1.77 6.88
N GLN A 326 -26.96 0.85 7.85
CA GLN A 326 -28.00 -0.18 8.05
C GLN A 326 -29.36 0.45 8.40
N SER A 327 -29.35 1.64 8.97
CA SER A 327 -30.54 2.46 9.26
C SER A 327 -30.89 3.46 8.14
N GLY A 328 -30.21 3.39 6.99
CA GLY A 328 -30.41 4.28 5.84
C GLY A 328 -29.84 5.69 5.99
N LEU A 329 -28.99 5.94 7.00
CA LEU A 329 -28.35 7.22 7.22
C LEU A 329 -26.99 7.30 6.51
N PHE A 330 -26.63 8.51 6.05
CA PHE A 330 -25.30 8.81 5.47
C PHE A 330 -24.90 7.92 4.27
N THR A 331 -25.86 7.47 3.46
CA THR A 331 -25.62 6.54 2.35
C THR A 331 -24.62 7.08 1.31
N ASN A 332 -24.66 8.38 1.01
CA ASN A 332 -23.72 8.97 0.04
C ASN A 332 -22.30 9.01 0.62
N LEU A 333 -22.18 9.39 1.89
CA LEU A 333 -20.91 9.40 2.60
C LEU A 333 -20.33 7.99 2.73
N TYR A 334 -21.17 6.99 3.02
CA TYR A 334 -20.77 5.58 3.04
C TYR A 334 -20.20 5.12 1.69
N ILE A 335 -20.86 5.44 0.57
CA ILE A 335 -20.36 5.11 -0.77
C ILE A 335 -19.00 5.79 -1.03
N ALA A 336 -18.85 7.07 -0.65
CA ALA A 336 -17.59 7.79 -0.80
C ALA A 336 -16.45 7.16 0.01
N TYR A 337 -16.70 6.80 1.27
CA TYR A 337 -15.71 6.08 2.10
C TYR A 337 -15.39 4.69 1.55
N LYS A 338 -16.41 3.93 1.14
CA LYS A 338 -16.23 2.59 0.54
C LYS A 338 -15.34 2.69 -0.70
N PHE A 339 -15.57 3.68 -1.55
CA PHE A 339 -14.75 3.94 -2.73
C PHE A 339 -13.29 4.24 -2.36
N ILE A 340 -13.06 5.19 -1.44
CA ILE A 340 -11.71 5.60 -1.04
C ILE A 340 -10.94 4.46 -0.37
N LEU A 341 -11.60 3.69 0.50
CA LEU A 341 -10.96 2.58 1.20
C LEU A 341 -10.63 1.41 0.26
N ALA A 342 -11.37 1.27 -0.85
CA ALA A 342 -11.04 0.32 -1.90
C ALA A 342 -9.84 0.76 -2.75
N ILE A 343 -9.44 2.03 -2.76
CA ILE A 343 -8.22 2.49 -3.45
C ILE A 343 -6.99 1.96 -2.69
N PRO A 344 -6.07 1.25 -3.36
CA PRO A 344 -4.83 0.79 -2.76
C PRO A 344 -3.86 1.96 -2.57
N CYS A 345 -3.31 2.12 -1.37
CA CYS A 345 -2.23 3.08 -1.11
C CYS A 345 -0.84 2.41 -1.09
N THR A 346 -0.79 1.08 -0.92
CA THR A 346 0.44 0.29 -0.83
C THR A 346 0.24 -1.07 -1.50
N GLN A 347 1.31 -1.73 -1.95
CA GLN A 347 1.26 -3.10 -2.48
C GLN A 347 1.95 -4.12 -1.56
N VAL A 348 1.88 -3.92 -0.25
CA VAL A 348 2.59 -4.77 0.73
C VAL A 348 2.17 -6.24 0.59
N THR A 349 0.89 -6.50 0.28
CA THR A 349 0.36 -7.85 0.06
C THR A 349 1.05 -8.55 -1.12
N CYS A 350 1.20 -7.89 -2.27
CA CYS A 350 1.90 -8.47 -3.43
C CYS A 350 3.37 -8.79 -3.11
N GLN A 351 4.07 -7.88 -2.45
CA GLN A 351 5.48 -8.08 -2.07
C GLN A 351 5.66 -9.22 -1.07
N ARG A 352 4.76 -9.31 -0.06
CA ARG A 352 4.78 -10.38 0.95
C ARG A 352 4.51 -11.74 0.33
N VAL A 353 3.63 -11.83 -0.67
CA VAL A 353 3.36 -13.08 -1.39
C VAL A 353 4.64 -13.66 -1.97
N PHE A 354 5.45 -12.85 -2.66
CA PHE A 354 6.71 -13.32 -3.20
C PHE A 354 7.76 -13.63 -2.13
N SER A 355 7.76 -12.89 -1.01
CA SER A 355 8.63 -13.22 0.12
C SER A 355 8.29 -14.58 0.73
N LYS A 356 7.00 -14.89 0.94
CA LYS A 356 6.53 -16.17 1.46
C LYS A 356 6.77 -17.32 0.48
N LEU A 357 6.51 -17.13 -0.81
CA LEU A 357 6.76 -18.16 -1.82
C LEU A 357 8.25 -18.51 -1.98
N LYS A 358 9.15 -17.53 -1.75
CA LYS A 358 10.60 -17.78 -1.71
C LYS A 358 11.02 -18.60 -0.48
N ILE A 359 10.22 -18.63 0.59
CA ILE A 359 10.48 -19.41 1.81
C ILE A 359 9.96 -20.85 1.68
N VAL A 360 8.80 -21.06 1.05
CA VAL A 360 8.16 -22.41 0.94
C VAL A 360 8.89 -23.35 -0.04
N LYS A 361 9.87 -22.87 -0.80
CA LYS A 361 10.65 -23.66 -1.77
C LYS A 361 12.13 -23.88 -1.41
N ASN A 362 12.55 -23.60 -0.18
CA ASN A 362 13.89 -23.95 0.31
C ASN A 362 13.85 -25.13 1.28
#